data_AF-A0A9P9KUV2-F1
#
_entry.id   AF-A0A9P9KUV2-F1
#
_cell.length_a   1.000
_cell.length_b   1.000
_cell.length_c   1.000
_cell.angle_alpha   90.00
_cell.angle_beta   90.00
_cell.angle_gamma   90.00
#
_symmetry.space_group_name_H-M   'P 1'
#
loop_
_entity.id
_entity.type
_entity.pdbx_description
1 polymer ?
#
loop_
_entity_poly.entity_id
_entity_poly.type
_entity_poly.pdbx_seq_one_letter_code
_entity_poly.pdbx_strand_id
1 'polypeptide(L)'
;MAYTTAIKYDVLENVLRAWLQEQFGPGETEYGTVWSCMLVGAGHSSMWQVTAPREITSDERDQLKLRAQRSRRRHAFGRRG
;
A
#
# COMPACT_ATOMS: atom_id res chain seq x y z
N MET A 1 13.25 0.10 15.56
CA MET A 1 12.13 -0.85 15.64
C MET A 1 11.27 -0.65 14.41
N ALA A 2 10.93 -1.73 13.70
CA ALA A 2 10.02 -1.65 12.56
C ALA A 2 8.57 -1.88 13.05
N TYR A 3 7.62 -1.13 12.49
CA TYR A 3 6.22 -1.21 12.81
C TYR A 3 5.50 -2.04 11.77
N THR A 4 4.75 -3.03 12.23
CA THR A 4 3.97 -3.91 11.35
C THR A 4 2.49 -3.55 11.45
N THR A 5 1.92 -3.10 10.34
CA THR A 5 0.52 -2.67 10.24
C THR A 5 -0.23 -3.55 9.26
N ALA A 6 -1.40 -4.06 9.66
CA ALA A 6 -2.30 -4.78 8.77
C ALA A 6 -3.27 -3.80 8.07
N ILE A 7 -3.21 -3.79 6.74
CA ILE A 7 -4.02 -2.98 5.84
C ILE A 7 -5.02 -3.91 5.14
N LYS A 8 -6.27 -3.94 5.63
CA LYS A 8 -7.36 -4.75 5.08
C LYS A 8 -8.21 -3.92 4.11
N TYR A 9 -7.67 -3.64 2.94
CA TYR A 9 -8.41 -2.94 1.88
C TYR A 9 -8.05 -3.51 0.52
N ASP A 10 -9.00 -3.42 -0.41
CA ASP A 10 -8.82 -3.76 -1.82
C ASP A 10 -7.91 -2.73 -2.52
N VAL A 11 -6.65 -2.75 -2.12
CA VAL A 11 -5.55 -1.93 -2.64
C VAL A 11 -4.71 -2.84 -3.52
N LEU A 12 -4.42 -2.36 -4.73
CA LEU A 12 -3.50 -3.03 -5.66
C LEU A 12 -2.07 -2.91 -5.11
N GLU A 13 -1.29 -3.98 -5.22
CA GLU A 13 0.12 -4.02 -4.78
C GLU A 13 0.90 -2.80 -5.29
N ASN A 14 0.76 -2.49 -6.58
CA ASN A 14 1.47 -1.38 -7.22
C ASN A 14 1.16 -0.03 -6.57
N VAL A 15 -0.08 0.20 -6.14
CA VAL A 15 -0.47 1.46 -5.47
C VAL A 15 0.12 1.52 -4.07
N LEU A 16 0.11 0.38 -3.36
CA LEU A 16 0.69 0.27 -2.03
C LEU A 16 2.21 0.50 -2.08
N ARG A 17 2.91 -0.16 -3.00
CA ARG A 17 4.37 -0.03 -3.19
C ARG A 17 4.76 1.38 -3.62
N ALA A 18 4.03 1.99 -4.55
CA ALA A 18 4.29 3.37 -4.97
C ALA A 18 4.12 4.36 -3.80
N TRP A 19 3.06 4.21 -3.01
CA TRP A 19 2.84 5.05 -1.83
C TRP A 19 3.93 4.84 -0.76
N LEU A 20 4.33 3.60 -0.50
CA LEU A 20 5.43 3.32 0.44
C LEU A 20 6.74 3.94 -0.04
N GLN A 21 7.00 3.90 -1.35
CA GLN A 21 8.14 4.56 -1.94
C GLN A 21 8.11 6.08 -1.80
N GLU A 22 6.94 6.70 -1.98
CA GLU A 22 6.76 8.15 -1.79
C GLU A 22 6.92 8.57 -0.32
N GLN A 23 6.47 7.75 0.64
CA GLN A 23 6.47 8.10 2.07
C GLN A 23 7.78 7.79 2.79
N PHE A 24 8.40 6.67 2.44
CA PHE A 24 9.55 6.12 3.16
C PHE A 24 10.82 6.07 2.31
N GLY A 25 10.72 6.40 1.02
CA GLY A 25 11.83 6.28 0.08
C GLY A 25 12.01 4.84 -0.43
N PRO A 26 13.20 4.48 -0.93
CA PRO A 26 13.44 3.15 -1.49
C PRO A 26 13.22 2.04 -0.45
N GLY A 27 12.51 0.97 -0.84
CA GLY A 27 12.17 -0.15 0.04
C GLY A 27 13.35 -1.01 0.47
N GLU A 28 14.45 -0.95 -0.28
CA GLU A 28 15.72 -1.56 0.05
C GLU A 28 16.83 -0.52 -0.12
N THR A 29 17.72 -0.47 0.84
CA THR A 29 18.89 0.42 0.84
C THR A 29 20.14 -0.40 1.16
N GLU A 30 21.31 0.21 0.98
CA GLU A 30 22.60 -0.39 1.40
C GLU A 30 22.63 -0.78 2.90
N TYR A 31 21.76 -0.18 3.71
CA TYR A 31 21.61 -0.44 5.14
C TYR A 31 20.54 -1.50 5.49
N GLY A 32 19.85 -2.04 4.47
CA GLY A 32 18.84 -3.09 4.61
C GLY A 32 17.44 -2.69 4.12
N THR A 33 16.46 -3.55 4.43
CA THR A 33 15.05 -3.35 4.04
C THR A 33 14.43 -2.23 4.88
N VAL A 34 14.01 -1.15 4.23
CA VAL A 34 13.35 0.00 4.86
C VAL A 34 11.90 -0.31 5.12
N TRP A 35 11.20 -0.82 4.10
CA TRP A 35 9.81 -1.24 4.22
C TRP A 35 9.52 -2.48 3.38
N SER A 36 8.54 -3.26 3.79
CA SER A 36 8.05 -4.43 3.07
C SER A 36 6.53 -4.49 3.10
N CYS A 37 5.94 -5.05 2.05
CA CYS A 37 4.51 -5.33 2.01
C CYS A 37 4.31 -6.78 1.56
N MET A 38 3.51 -7.53 2.33
CA MET A 38 3.20 -8.93 2.05
C MET A 38 1.69 -9.11 2.01
N LEU A 39 1.20 -9.83 1.00
CA LEU A 39 -0.22 -10.19 0.93
C LEU A 39 -0.49 -11.34 1.91
N VAL A 40 -1.29 -11.08 2.93
CA VAL A 40 -1.69 -12.05 3.97
C VAL A 40 -2.99 -12.76 3.60
N GLY A 41 -3.84 -12.12 2.79
CA GLY A 41 -5.08 -12.75 2.34
C GLY A 41 -5.59 -12.13 1.06
N ALA A 42 -5.78 -12.96 0.03
CA ALA A 42 -6.48 -12.60 -1.20
C ALA A 42 -7.93 -13.10 -1.08
N GLY A 43 -8.86 -12.21 -0.77
CA GLY A 43 -10.30 -12.53 -0.66
C GLY A 43 -11.16 -11.37 -1.15
N HIS A 44 -12.38 -11.23 -0.64
CA HIS A 44 -13.26 -10.07 -0.91
C HIS A 44 -12.61 -8.70 -0.57
N SER A 45 -11.57 -8.70 0.24
CA SER A 45 -10.69 -7.56 0.45
C SER A 45 -9.28 -8.08 0.64
N SER A 46 -8.36 -7.65 -0.21
CA SER A 46 -6.94 -7.96 -0.04
C SER A 46 -6.47 -7.45 1.33
N MET A 47 -5.79 -8.31 2.08
CA MET A 47 -5.17 -7.94 3.34
C MET A 47 -3.66 -7.90 3.13
N TRP A 48 -3.09 -6.72 3.28
CA TRP A 48 -1.66 -6.47 3.15
C TRP A 48 -1.05 -6.24 4.54
N GLN A 49 0.00 -6.97 4.87
CA GLN A 49 0.83 -6.69 6.02
C GLN A 49 2.00 -5.83 5.57
N VAL A 50 2.08 -4.63 6.14
CA VAL A 50 3.10 -3.66 5.80
C VAL A 50 4.02 -3.49 7.00
N THR A 51 5.31 -3.65 6.78
CA THR A 51 6.34 -3.35 7.77
C THR A 51 7.07 -2.10 7.33
N ALA A 52 7.13 -1.08 8.19
CA ALA A 52 7.69 0.23 7.89
C ALA A 52 8.52 0.75 9.08
N PRO A 53 9.44 1.71 8.89
CA PRO A 53 10.25 2.24 9.98
C PRO A 53 9.44 3.12 10.94
N ARG A 54 8.23 3.54 10.55
CA ARG A 54 7.28 4.30 11.38
C ARG A 54 5.88 3.69 11.30
N GLU A 55 5.05 3.96 12.30
CA GLU A 55 3.65 3.56 12.28
C GLU A 55 2.89 4.27 11.16
N ILE A 56 2.07 3.50 10.43
CA ILE A 56 1.13 4.05 9.45
C ILE A 56 -0.14 4.45 10.19
N THR A 57 -0.41 5.75 10.22
CA THR A 57 -1.56 6.31 10.95
C THR A 57 -2.89 5.99 10.27
N SER A 58 -4.00 6.13 11.01
CA SER A 58 -5.35 5.94 10.46
C SER A 58 -5.65 6.85 9.27
N ASP A 59 -5.22 8.11 9.32
CA ASP A 59 -5.40 9.07 8.22
C ASP A 59 -4.69 8.60 6.94
N GLU A 60 -3.45 8.14 7.07
CA GLU A 60 -2.67 7.62 5.94
C GLU A 60 -3.30 6.37 5.33
N ARG A 61 -3.88 5.50 6.16
CA ARG A 61 -4.64 4.33 5.71
C ARG A 61 -5.87 4.76 4.90
N ASP A 62 -6.57 5.82 5.33
CA ASP A 62 -7.70 6.37 4.59
C ASP A 62 -7.27 7.05 3.28
N GLN A 63 -6.15 7.77 3.26
CA GLN A 63 -5.59 8.33 2.03
C GLN A 63 -5.19 7.23 1.04
N LEU A 64 -4.57 6.15 1.52
CA LEU A 64 -4.20 4.98 0.72
C LEU A 64 -5.44 4.32 0.10
N LYS A 65 -6.50 4.18 0.89
CA LYS A 65 -7.80 3.66 0.45
C LYS A 65 -8.42 4.55 -0.64
N LEU A 66 -8.40 5.87 -0.48
CA LEU A 66 -8.87 6.82 -1.48
C LEU A 66 -8.04 6.76 -2.77
N ARG A 67 -6.71 6.68 -2.67
CA ARG A 67 -5.80 6.51 -3.81
C ARG A 67 -6.09 5.21 -4.56
N ALA A 68 -6.25 4.09 -3.86
CA ALA A 68 -6.58 2.81 -4.47
C ALA A 68 -7.93 2.82 -5.21
N GLN A 69 -8.97 3.40 -4.59
CA GLN A 69 -10.27 3.58 -5.22
C GLN A 69 -10.18 4.47 -6.47
N ARG A 70 -9.38 5.54 -6.42
CA ARG A 70 -9.18 6.46 -7.55
C ARG A 70 -8.43 5.81 -8.71
N SER A 71 -7.37 5.04 -8.43
CA SER A 71 -6.65 4.27 -9.44
C SER A 71 -7.57 3.23 -10.11
N ARG A 72 -8.47 2.60 -9.35
CA ARG A 72 -9.47 1.67 -9.90
C ARG A 72 -10.48 2.37 -10.80
N ARG A 73 -10.99 3.54 -10.40
CA ARG A 73 -11.89 4.35 -11.26
C ARG A 73 -11.18 4.78 -12.54
N ARG A 74 -9.90 5.13 -12.47
CA ARG A 74 -9.12 5.51 -13.66
C ARG A 74 -8.95 4.35 -14.66
N HIS A 75 -8.81 3.11 -14.17
CA HIS A 75 -8.82 1.92 -15.00
C HIS A 75 -10.21 1.52 -15.52
N ALA A 76 -11.29 1.87 -14.80
CA ALA A 76 -12.66 1.63 -15.27
C ALA A 76 -13.08 2.56 -16.44
N PHE A 77 -12.43 3.72 -16.59
CA PHE A 77 -12.71 4.69 -17.67
C PHE A 77 -11.85 4.49 -18.94
N GLY A 78 -11.05 3.41 -19.02
CA GLY A 78 -10.27 3.08 -20.22
C GLY A 78 -10.97 2.14 -21.22
N ARG A 79 -12.26 1.85 -21.03
CA ARG A 79 -13.00 0.89 -21.88
C ARG A 79 -14.34 1.45 -22.33
N ARG A 80 -14.31 2.49 -23.16
CA ARG A 80 -15.41 2.86 -24.07
C ARG A 80 -14.89 3.86 -25.12
N GLY A 81 -14.96 3.46 -26.38
CA GLY A 81 -14.80 4.33 -27.55
C GLY A 81 -13.55 4.04 -28.33
#